data_AF-A0A1I1CDJ1-F1
#
_entry.id   AF-A0A1I1CDJ1-F1
#
_cell.length_a   1.000
_cell.length_b   1.000
_cell.length_c   1.000
_cell.angle_alpha   90.00
_cell.angle_beta   90.00
_cell.angle_gamma   90.00
#
_symmetry.space_group_name_H-M   'P 1'
#
loop_
_entity.id
_entity.type
_entity.pdbx_description
1 polymer ?
#
loop_
_entity_poly.entity_id
_entity_poly.type
_entity_poly.pdbx_seq_one_letter_code
_entity_poly.pdbx_strand_id
1 'polypeptide(L)'
;MNEDSLPSWYDKLKVDASRTPGFTEEHMSAIERMAHGDKMSLKHSHSRSYRSLRGFRAAFTGVAAAVFAGALFLSYMGDDLIGQRGSAITSTPSASATSAPTAPPKPIRIERLTGLLGEQLPFKTEEVVGIRLEDDHHRMQPFEVSSDRLYVILQNLNALDMAAASIIPGPEHSWVPNAYTMTFETAGGSYEMGYDPSSNTYGFSNTLVLADDQVWMLMQSYINPNGEWAGFDRLSEQARNEQKIVEKDQITETTYERSRFNIDGLDYLGWEKKFLPLSSGTLFFDGVLGAKGLIQSLTLPGRENAYPDVIKLSGTIFFTNGGEAYTTSDGIKVGLTQAEVIAKLGPPNARTKTQWSYRIGDNLRFHLLFESGVVRFISLTMPV
;
A
#
# COMPACT_ATOMS: atom_id res chain seq x y z
N MET A 1 -26.89 -52.14 -3.50
CA MET A 1 -25.50 -51.94 -3.93
C MET A 1 -25.47 -52.06 -5.44
N ASN A 2 -25.48 -50.93 -6.13
CA ASN A 2 -25.03 -50.78 -7.51
C ASN A 2 -24.18 -49.52 -7.47
N GLU A 3 -22.88 -49.67 -7.74
CA GLU A 3 -21.91 -48.59 -7.78
C GLU A 3 -22.19 -47.72 -9.01
N ASP A 4 -22.41 -46.44 -8.74
CA ASP A 4 -22.61 -45.40 -9.73
C ASP A 4 -21.35 -45.25 -10.59
N SER A 5 -21.48 -45.64 -11.86
CA SER A 5 -20.51 -45.36 -12.90
C SER A 5 -20.33 -43.85 -13.04
N LEU A 6 -19.10 -43.37 -12.82
CA LEU A 6 -18.74 -41.97 -13.01
C LEU A 6 -19.11 -41.49 -14.42
N PRO A 7 -19.56 -40.24 -14.59
CA PRO A 7 -20.06 -39.76 -15.87
C PRO A 7 -18.98 -39.70 -16.95
N SER A 8 -19.36 -39.92 -18.21
CA SER A 8 -18.45 -40.00 -19.38
C SER A 8 -17.60 -38.76 -19.68
N TRP A 9 -17.89 -37.62 -19.04
CA TRP A 9 -17.03 -36.43 -19.11
C TRP A 9 -15.74 -36.58 -18.28
N TYR A 10 -15.75 -37.47 -17.28
CA TYR A 10 -14.62 -37.73 -16.40
C TYR A 10 -13.46 -38.44 -17.14
N ASP A 11 -13.78 -39.31 -18.11
CA ASP A 11 -12.78 -39.98 -18.95
C ASP A 11 -12.14 -39.02 -19.96
N LYS A 12 -12.84 -37.94 -20.33
CA LYS A 12 -12.30 -36.91 -21.25
C LYS A 12 -11.24 -36.04 -20.60
N LEU A 13 -11.21 -35.91 -19.27
CA LEU A 13 -10.21 -35.12 -18.55
C LEU A 13 -8.88 -35.87 -18.35
N LYS A 14 -8.86 -37.19 -18.47
CA LYS A 14 -7.64 -38.00 -18.27
C LYS A 14 -6.71 -38.05 -19.47
N VAL A 15 -7.17 -37.67 -20.67
CA VAL A 15 -6.43 -37.91 -21.92
C VAL A 15 -5.78 -36.64 -22.50
N ASP A 16 -6.22 -35.43 -22.14
CA ASP A 16 -5.79 -34.19 -22.84
C ASP A 16 -5.07 -33.13 -21.98
N ALA A 17 -4.59 -33.45 -20.78
CA ALA A 17 -3.90 -32.47 -19.92
C ALA A 17 -2.50 -32.02 -20.42
N SER A 18 -2.07 -32.43 -21.61
CA SER A 18 -0.73 -32.11 -22.13
C SER A 18 -0.67 -31.91 -23.64
N ARG A 19 -1.49 -31.02 -24.22
CA ARG A 19 -1.23 -30.41 -25.55
C ARG A 19 -2.15 -29.19 -25.85
N THR A 20 -1.70 -28.01 -25.39
CA THR A 20 -1.90 -26.64 -25.96
C THR A 20 -3.33 -26.01 -25.95
N PRO A 21 -3.52 -24.72 -26.32
CA PRO A 21 -3.30 -23.52 -25.48
C PRO A 21 -4.46 -22.48 -25.55
N GLY A 22 -4.52 -21.55 -24.59
CA GLY A 22 -5.05 -20.20 -24.81
C GLY A 22 -6.57 -20.00 -24.95
N PHE A 23 -6.98 -18.79 -24.56
CA PHE A 23 -8.28 -18.17 -24.81
C PHE A 23 -8.73 -18.39 -26.28
N THR A 24 -9.81 -19.13 -26.50
CA THR A 24 -10.39 -19.34 -27.83
C THR A 24 -11.23 -18.14 -28.27
N GLU A 25 -11.37 -17.93 -29.58
CA GLU A 25 -12.29 -16.92 -30.15
C GLU A 25 -13.73 -17.10 -29.66
N GLU A 26 -14.15 -18.34 -29.38
CA GLU A 26 -15.45 -18.62 -28.78
C GLU A 26 -15.59 -18.03 -27.36
N HIS A 27 -14.53 -18.08 -26.55
CA HIS A 27 -14.51 -17.46 -25.22
C HIS A 27 -14.52 -15.93 -25.31
N MET A 28 -13.80 -15.33 -26.26
CA MET A 28 -13.86 -13.88 -26.51
C MET A 28 -15.25 -13.44 -26.99
N SER A 29 -15.84 -14.19 -27.92
CA SER A 29 -17.18 -13.92 -28.45
C SER A 29 -18.29 -14.09 -27.41
N ALA A 30 -18.09 -14.96 -26.41
CA ALA A 30 -19.01 -15.12 -25.28
C ALA A 30 -18.92 -13.92 -24.32
N ILE A 31 -17.70 -13.42 -24.07
CA ILE A 31 -17.46 -12.25 -23.23
C ILE A 31 -17.98 -10.97 -23.91
N GLU A 32 -17.79 -10.82 -25.23
CA GLU A 32 -18.31 -9.69 -26.00
C GLU A 32 -19.85 -9.66 -26.03
N ARG A 33 -20.51 -10.82 -26.12
CA ARG A 33 -21.97 -10.92 -26.02
C ARG A 33 -22.50 -10.60 -24.62
N MET A 34 -21.73 -10.85 -23.57
CA MET A 34 -22.09 -10.45 -22.21
C MET A 34 -21.83 -8.96 -21.94
N ALA A 35 -20.80 -8.38 -22.57
CA ALA A 35 -20.45 -6.98 -22.42
C ALA A 35 -21.38 -6.04 -23.22
N HIS A 36 -21.81 -6.46 -24.41
CA HIS A 36 -22.80 -5.76 -25.21
C HIS A 36 -24.19 -6.31 -24.92
N GLY A 37 -24.74 -5.94 -23.76
CA GLY A 37 -26.06 -6.36 -23.29
C GLY A 37 -27.15 -6.26 -24.35
N ASP A 38 -27.44 -7.39 -24.99
CA ASP A 38 -28.47 -7.49 -26.01
C ASP A 38 -29.84 -7.50 -25.33
N LYS A 39 -30.54 -6.37 -25.49
CA LYS A 39 -31.89 -6.16 -24.99
C LYS A 39 -32.85 -6.99 -25.81
N MET A 40 -33.27 -8.14 -25.29
CA MET A 40 -34.54 -8.72 -25.71
C MET A 40 -35.68 -7.77 -25.32
N SER A 41 -36.31 -7.24 -26.35
CA SER A 41 -37.50 -6.40 -26.30
C SER A 41 -38.69 -7.19 -25.75
N LEU A 42 -39.35 -6.68 -24.71
CA LEU A 42 -40.77 -6.93 -24.48
C LEU A 42 -41.45 -5.60 -24.14
N LYS A 43 -42.42 -5.23 -24.99
CA LYS A 43 -43.27 -4.04 -24.94
C LYS A 43 -44.34 -4.14 -23.84
N HIS A 44 -44.56 -3.03 -23.12
CA HIS A 44 -45.83 -2.34 -22.80
C HIS A 44 -45.59 -1.42 -21.58
N SER A 45 -45.51 -0.09 -21.71
CA SER A 45 -46.61 0.91 -21.85
C SER A 45 -47.52 1.07 -20.62
N HIS A 46 -47.18 1.93 -19.66
CA HIS A 46 -47.76 3.29 -19.52
C HIS A 46 -47.42 3.98 -18.18
N SER A 47 -47.22 5.30 -18.29
CA SER A 47 -47.55 6.37 -17.33
C SER A 47 -46.44 7.05 -16.50
N ARG A 48 -46.20 8.29 -16.95
CA ARG A 48 -46.18 9.57 -16.22
C ARG A 48 -45.08 9.89 -15.18
N SER A 49 -44.37 10.95 -15.57
CA SER A 49 -43.79 12.06 -14.78
C SER A 49 -42.68 11.75 -13.79
N TYR A 50 -41.48 12.29 -14.03
CA TYR A 50 -41.02 13.53 -13.40
C TYR A 50 -39.75 14.06 -14.10
N ARG A 51 -39.62 15.39 -14.10
CA ARG A 51 -38.45 16.15 -14.56
C ARG A 51 -37.20 15.79 -13.75
N SER A 52 -36.04 15.70 -14.40
CA SER A 52 -34.83 16.52 -14.11
C SER A 52 -33.53 15.85 -14.61
N LEU A 53 -32.56 16.71 -14.97
CA LEU A 53 -31.12 16.47 -15.14
C LEU A 53 -30.68 15.43 -16.20
N ARG A 54 -30.58 15.90 -17.45
CA ARG A 54 -29.58 15.40 -18.41
C ARG A 54 -28.28 16.17 -18.20
N GLY A 55 -27.25 15.46 -17.74
CA GLY A 55 -25.87 15.93 -17.65
C GLY A 55 -25.12 15.08 -16.63
N PHE A 56 -24.00 14.47 -17.02
CA PHE A 56 -23.16 13.57 -16.23
C PHE A 56 -23.63 12.12 -16.04
N ARG A 57 -23.67 11.35 -17.15
CA ARG A 57 -23.46 9.89 -17.11
C ARG A 57 -22.60 9.47 -18.30
N ALA A 58 -21.29 9.74 -18.22
CA ALA A 58 -20.30 9.18 -19.16
C ALA A 58 -18.86 9.09 -18.60
N ALA A 59 -18.62 9.33 -17.30
CA ALA A 59 -17.26 9.31 -16.74
C ALA A 59 -17.02 8.29 -15.61
N PHE A 60 -18.03 7.49 -15.21
CA PHE A 60 -17.92 6.63 -14.02
C PHE A 60 -17.77 5.13 -14.30
N THR A 61 -17.91 4.67 -15.54
CA THR A 61 -17.73 3.25 -15.88
C THR A 61 -16.28 2.86 -16.17
N GLY A 62 -15.37 3.82 -16.38
CA GLY A 62 -13.94 3.54 -16.63
C GLY A 62 -13.09 3.36 -15.36
N VAL A 63 -13.47 3.99 -14.24
CA VAL A 63 -12.65 3.99 -13.01
C VAL A 63 -12.83 2.69 -12.20
N ALA A 64 -14.02 2.09 -12.21
CA ALA A 64 -14.28 0.85 -11.47
C ALA A 64 -13.48 -0.36 -11.99
N ALA A 65 -13.15 -0.40 -13.29
CA ALA A 65 -12.36 -1.49 -13.88
C ALA A 65 -10.86 -1.37 -13.56
N ALA A 66 -10.32 -0.14 -13.48
CA ALA A 66 -8.92 0.09 -13.11
C ALA A 66 -8.65 -0.16 -11.61
N VAL A 67 -9.64 0.16 -10.76
CA VAL A 67 -9.54 -0.02 -9.31
C VAL A 67 -9.64 -1.50 -8.89
N PHE A 68 -10.44 -2.31 -9.60
CA PHE A 68 -10.49 -3.76 -9.38
C PHE A 68 -9.18 -4.47 -9.79
N ALA A 69 -8.48 -3.94 -10.81
CA ALA A 69 -7.17 -4.46 -11.20
C ALA A 69 -6.09 -4.14 -10.14
N GLY A 70 -6.10 -2.94 -9.55
CA GLY A 70 -5.13 -2.55 -8.52
C GLY A 70 -5.19 -3.37 -7.22
N ALA A 71 -6.39 -3.72 -6.74
CA ALA A 71 -6.56 -4.52 -5.52
C ALA A 71 -6.17 -6.01 -5.72
N LEU A 72 -6.36 -6.55 -6.93
CA LEU A 72 -5.92 -7.91 -7.28
C LEU A 72 -4.42 -7.96 -7.61
N PHE A 73 -3.83 -6.91 -8.19
CA PHE A 73 -2.40 -6.87 -8.53
C PHE A 73 -1.49 -6.91 -7.29
N LEU A 74 -1.91 -6.27 -6.19
CA LEU A 74 -1.21 -6.32 -4.90
C LEU A 74 -1.24 -7.71 -4.23
N SER A 75 -2.22 -8.55 -4.58
CA SER A 75 -2.29 -9.93 -4.08
C SER A 75 -1.60 -10.93 -5.01
N TYR A 76 -1.49 -10.64 -6.31
CA TYR A 76 -0.99 -11.59 -7.31
C TYR A 76 0.52 -11.49 -7.59
N MET A 77 1.14 -10.31 -7.46
CA MET A 77 2.59 -10.14 -7.67
C MET A 77 3.43 -10.46 -6.41
N GLY A 78 2.80 -10.71 -5.27
CA GLY A 78 3.46 -11.19 -4.06
C GLY A 78 3.80 -12.69 -4.08
N ASP A 79 3.08 -13.48 -4.89
CA ASP A 79 3.22 -14.94 -4.91
C ASP A 79 4.33 -15.43 -5.86
N ASP A 80 4.67 -14.69 -6.92
CA ASP A 80 5.61 -15.17 -7.96
C ASP A 80 7.11 -14.86 -7.68
N LEU A 81 7.45 -14.12 -6.62
CA LEU A 81 8.85 -13.82 -6.25
C LEU A 81 9.36 -14.60 -5.03
N ILE A 82 8.51 -15.39 -4.36
CA ILE A 82 8.89 -16.18 -3.17
C ILE A 82 8.58 -17.66 -3.41
N GLY A 83 9.17 -18.19 -4.48
CA GLY A 83 9.01 -19.57 -4.92
C GLY A 83 10.29 -20.37 -4.89
N GLN A 84 10.97 -20.51 -3.74
CA GLN A 84 11.89 -21.65 -3.54
C GLN A 84 12.04 -22.07 -2.07
N ARG A 85 11.49 -23.26 -1.77
CA ARG A 85 11.75 -24.07 -0.58
C ARG A 85 13.22 -24.51 -0.53
N GLY A 86 13.82 -24.55 0.66
CA GLY A 86 14.94 -25.47 0.92
C GLY A 86 15.80 -25.23 2.15
N SER A 87 15.50 -25.99 3.22
CA SER A 87 16.43 -26.53 4.23
C SER A 87 16.95 -25.63 5.35
N ALA A 88 16.59 -26.03 6.56
CA ALA A 88 17.26 -25.66 7.81
C ALA A 88 18.75 -26.05 7.75
N ILE A 89 19.63 -25.06 7.94
CA ILE A 89 21.04 -25.29 8.24
C ILE A 89 21.31 -24.69 9.61
N THR A 90 21.64 -25.57 10.55
CA THR A 90 22.15 -25.25 11.88
C THR A 90 23.41 -24.37 11.75
N SER A 91 23.35 -23.14 12.25
CA SER A 91 24.47 -22.20 12.23
C SER A 91 25.43 -22.46 13.39
N THR A 92 26.60 -22.99 13.07
CA THR A 92 27.82 -22.91 13.92
C THR A 92 28.42 -21.51 13.75
N PRO A 93 28.93 -20.85 14.82
CA PRO A 93 29.45 -19.48 14.71
C PRO A 93 30.73 -19.46 13.86
N SER A 94 30.65 -18.88 12.66
CA SER A 94 31.81 -18.67 11.79
C SER A 94 32.46 -17.33 12.14
N ALA A 95 33.77 -17.40 12.38
CA ALA A 95 34.63 -16.27 12.71
C ALA A 95 34.54 -15.15 11.66
N SER A 96 34.62 -13.90 12.12
CA SER A 96 34.75 -12.70 11.30
C SER A 96 35.79 -12.87 10.20
N ALA A 97 35.34 -13.03 8.96
CA ALA A 97 36.15 -12.78 7.80
C ALA A 97 36.10 -11.29 7.51
N THR A 98 37.21 -10.59 7.76
CA THR A 98 37.47 -9.25 7.26
C THR A 98 37.42 -9.30 5.73
N SER A 99 36.37 -8.74 5.12
CA SER A 99 36.23 -8.63 3.68
C SER A 99 37.22 -7.60 3.12
N ALA A 100 37.83 -7.94 1.99
CA ALA A 100 38.62 -7.05 1.15
C ALA A 100 37.77 -5.83 0.70
N PRO A 101 38.38 -4.68 0.36
CA PRO A 101 37.62 -3.49 -0.03
C PRO A 101 36.82 -3.77 -1.31
N THR A 102 35.50 -3.83 -1.16
CA THR A 102 34.54 -3.79 -2.27
C THR A 102 34.84 -2.55 -3.11
N ALA A 103 34.85 -2.70 -4.44
CA ALA A 103 34.98 -1.55 -5.34
C ALA A 103 33.94 -0.48 -4.96
N PRO A 104 34.26 0.82 -5.07
CA PRO A 104 33.32 1.87 -4.67
C PRO A 104 32.01 1.74 -5.46
N PRO A 105 30.87 2.03 -4.83
CA PRO A 105 29.57 1.95 -5.49
C PRO A 105 29.52 2.88 -6.71
N LYS A 106 28.83 2.42 -7.76
CA LYS A 106 28.70 3.15 -9.02
C LYS A 106 27.44 4.03 -8.97
N PRO A 107 27.50 5.32 -9.34
CA PRO A 107 26.31 6.17 -9.35
C PRO A 107 25.32 5.71 -10.42
N ILE A 108 24.05 5.59 -10.03
CA ILE A 108 22.95 5.30 -10.95
C ILE A 108 22.68 6.54 -11.82
N ARG A 109 22.62 6.34 -13.13
CA ARG A 109 22.34 7.40 -14.12
C ARG A 109 21.14 7.01 -14.94
N ILE A 110 20.24 7.96 -15.15
CA ILE A 110 19.06 7.78 -16.00
C ILE A 110 19.26 8.59 -17.26
N GLU A 111 19.00 7.95 -18.40
CA GLU A 111 19.15 8.58 -19.72
C GLU A 111 17.89 9.35 -20.16
N ARG A 112 16.70 8.97 -19.67
CA ARG A 112 15.40 9.47 -20.17
C ARG A 112 14.40 9.66 -19.04
N LEU A 113 13.55 10.69 -19.17
CA LEU A 113 12.47 10.98 -18.22
C LEU A 113 11.12 10.39 -18.65
N THR A 114 11.16 9.27 -19.37
CA THR A 114 9.96 8.60 -19.91
C THR A 114 10.06 7.10 -19.70
N GLY A 115 8.92 6.44 -19.49
CA GLY A 115 8.87 5.00 -19.22
C GLY A 115 9.09 4.68 -17.74
N LEU A 116 9.21 3.40 -17.44
CA LEU A 116 9.40 2.92 -16.07
C LEU A 116 10.86 3.11 -15.65
N LEU A 117 11.08 3.48 -14.38
CA LEU A 117 12.43 3.60 -13.81
C LEU A 117 13.14 2.25 -13.80
N GLY A 118 12.44 1.17 -13.46
CA GLY A 118 13.01 -0.19 -13.40
C GLY A 118 13.69 -0.64 -14.69
N GLU A 119 13.18 -0.22 -15.85
CA GLU A 119 13.74 -0.53 -17.17
C GLU A 119 15.03 0.23 -17.50
N GLN A 120 15.35 1.26 -16.71
CA GLN A 120 16.50 2.14 -16.91
C GLN A 120 17.61 1.92 -15.87
N LEU A 121 17.37 1.08 -14.86
CA LEU A 121 18.36 0.77 -13.84
C LEU A 121 19.53 -0.06 -14.43
N PRO A 122 20.76 0.13 -13.94
CA PRO A 122 21.93 -0.66 -14.38
C PRO A 122 21.94 -2.10 -13.81
N PHE A 123 20.89 -2.50 -13.12
CA PHE A 123 20.67 -3.81 -12.52
C PHE A 123 19.18 -4.16 -12.58
N LYS A 124 18.86 -5.44 -12.45
CA LYS A 124 17.48 -5.87 -12.23
C LYS A 124 17.12 -5.82 -10.75
N THR A 125 15.90 -5.44 -10.41
CA THR A 125 15.46 -5.36 -9.01
C THR A 125 15.56 -6.70 -8.28
N GLU A 126 15.42 -7.82 -9.00
CA GLU A 126 15.52 -9.18 -8.44
C GLU A 126 16.96 -9.60 -8.12
N GLU A 127 17.97 -8.88 -8.63
CA GLU A 127 19.39 -9.15 -8.39
C GLU A 127 19.91 -8.45 -7.12
N VAL A 128 19.10 -7.57 -6.52
CA VAL A 128 19.47 -6.81 -5.32
C VAL A 128 19.36 -7.71 -4.09
N VAL A 129 20.49 -7.89 -3.41
CA VAL A 129 20.58 -8.74 -2.20
C VAL A 129 20.59 -7.93 -0.90
N GLY A 130 20.81 -6.62 -0.99
CA GLY A 130 20.80 -5.72 0.16
C GLY A 130 20.72 -4.26 -0.25
N ILE A 131 20.13 -3.45 0.63
CA ILE A 131 20.10 -1.99 0.48
C ILE A 131 20.63 -1.39 1.77
N ARG A 132 21.54 -0.44 1.65
CA ARG A 132 22.14 0.29 2.77
C ARG A 132 21.88 1.78 2.60
N LEU A 133 21.44 2.44 3.66
CA LEU A 133 21.20 3.88 3.70
C LEU A 133 22.30 4.54 4.53
N GLU A 134 22.96 5.54 3.96
CA GLU A 134 23.98 6.33 4.63
C GLU A 134 23.55 7.79 4.68
N ASP A 135 23.67 8.43 5.85
CA ASP A 135 23.56 9.88 5.96
C ASP A 135 24.82 10.51 5.34
N ASP A 136 24.64 11.40 4.37
CA ASP A 136 25.74 12.06 3.65
C ASP A 136 26.55 12.98 4.58
N HIS A 137 26.02 13.33 5.75
CA HIS A 137 26.74 14.03 6.80
C HIS A 137 27.44 13.11 7.82
N HIS A 138 27.35 11.78 7.63
CA HIS A 138 27.91 10.74 8.50
C HIS A 138 27.58 10.93 10.00
N ARG A 139 26.41 11.52 10.32
CA ARG A 139 25.99 11.71 11.73
C ARG A 139 25.37 10.44 12.31
N MET A 140 24.96 9.53 11.44
CA MET A 140 24.36 8.25 11.79
C MET A 140 25.17 7.09 11.21
N GLN A 141 25.15 5.95 11.91
CA GLN A 141 25.71 4.72 11.39
C GLN A 141 24.93 4.30 10.12
N PRO A 142 25.59 3.72 9.11
CA PRO A 142 24.91 3.14 7.97
C PRO A 142 23.82 2.18 8.42
N PHE A 143 22.64 2.32 7.84
CA PHE A 143 21.49 1.52 8.15
C PHE A 143 21.28 0.46 7.07
N GLU A 144 21.11 -0.81 7.44
CA GLU A 144 20.80 -1.89 6.51
C GLU A 144 19.29 -2.13 6.47
N VAL A 145 18.70 -1.96 5.29
CA VAL A 145 17.28 -2.24 5.06
C VAL A 145 17.06 -3.74 5.25
N SER A 146 16.20 -4.09 6.20
CA SER A 146 15.86 -5.48 6.49
C SER A 146 15.43 -6.22 5.22
N SER A 147 15.85 -7.48 5.07
CA SER A 147 15.58 -8.28 3.87
C SER A 147 14.09 -8.42 3.56
N ASP A 148 13.24 -8.45 4.59
CA ASP A 148 11.78 -8.49 4.49
C ASP A 148 11.14 -7.14 4.12
N ARG A 149 11.93 -6.05 4.05
CA ARG A 149 11.51 -4.70 3.69
C ARG A 149 12.09 -4.20 2.36
N LEU A 150 13.06 -4.90 1.78
CA LEU A 150 13.64 -4.54 0.48
C LEU A 150 12.58 -4.34 -0.60
N TYR A 151 11.52 -5.14 -0.57
CA TYR A 151 10.42 -5.08 -1.54
C TYR A 151 9.78 -3.68 -1.64
N VAL A 152 9.74 -2.89 -0.55
CA VAL A 152 9.13 -1.55 -0.55
C VAL A 152 9.86 -0.65 -1.55
N ILE A 153 11.19 -0.61 -1.45
CA ILE A 153 12.03 0.22 -2.33
C ILE A 153 12.07 -0.40 -3.74
N LEU A 154 12.26 -1.71 -3.84
CA LEU A 154 12.44 -2.37 -5.14
C LEU A 154 11.17 -2.35 -5.99
N GLN A 155 9.98 -2.57 -5.40
CA GLN A 155 8.72 -2.47 -6.13
C GLN A 155 8.45 -1.03 -6.58
N ASN A 156 8.74 -0.05 -5.72
CA ASN A 156 8.62 1.35 -6.10
C ASN A 156 9.51 1.67 -7.31
N LEU A 157 10.81 1.37 -7.22
CA LEU A 157 11.76 1.61 -8.32
C LEU A 157 11.34 0.92 -9.61
N ASN A 158 10.76 -0.28 -9.54
CA ASN A 158 10.33 -1.03 -10.73
C ASN A 158 9.10 -0.40 -11.40
N ALA A 159 8.10 0.03 -10.61
CA ALA A 159 6.80 0.49 -11.12
C ALA A 159 6.71 2.00 -11.37
N LEU A 160 7.75 2.75 -11.05
CA LEU A 160 7.70 4.21 -11.06
C LEU A 160 7.77 4.78 -12.49
N ASP A 161 6.70 5.48 -12.89
CA ASP A 161 6.63 6.19 -14.17
C ASP A 161 7.44 7.48 -14.09
N MET A 162 8.54 7.54 -14.84
CA MET A 162 9.47 8.66 -14.83
C MET A 162 8.84 9.97 -15.29
N ALA A 163 7.89 9.95 -16.22
CA ALA A 163 7.27 11.17 -16.73
C ALA A 163 6.28 11.75 -15.70
N ALA A 164 5.51 10.88 -15.06
CA ALA A 164 4.49 11.28 -14.09
C ALA A 164 5.09 11.64 -12.71
N ALA A 165 6.11 10.91 -12.27
CA ALA A 165 6.73 11.09 -10.95
C ALA A 165 7.81 12.19 -10.91
N SER A 166 8.35 12.61 -12.06
CA SER A 166 9.36 13.67 -12.11
C SER A 166 8.80 15.02 -11.61
N ILE A 167 9.66 15.76 -10.90
CA ILE A 167 9.40 17.13 -10.47
C ILE A 167 10.56 18.04 -10.85
N ILE A 168 10.22 19.29 -11.16
CA ILE A 168 11.20 20.36 -11.31
C ILE A 168 11.39 20.96 -9.91
N PRO A 169 12.62 21.03 -9.37
CA PRO A 169 12.86 21.68 -8.09
C PRO A 169 12.36 23.12 -8.14
N GLY A 170 11.42 23.49 -7.26
CA GLY A 170 10.98 24.87 -7.10
C GLY A 170 11.98 25.69 -6.28
N PRO A 171 11.95 27.03 -6.35
CA PRO A 171 12.83 27.91 -5.56
C PRO A 171 12.59 27.80 -4.04
N GLU A 172 11.44 27.25 -3.64
CA GLU A 172 11.01 27.10 -2.23
C GLU A 172 11.41 25.75 -1.64
N HIS A 173 11.94 24.84 -2.45
CA HIS A 173 12.53 23.60 -1.99
C HIS A 173 14.02 23.87 -1.98
N SER A 174 14.56 24.22 -0.82
CA SER A 174 16.01 24.24 -0.60
C SER A 174 16.51 22.82 -0.78
N TRP A 175 16.74 22.45 -2.04
CA TRP A 175 17.27 21.16 -2.43
C TRP A 175 18.58 20.97 -1.68
N VAL A 176 18.60 20.02 -0.76
CA VAL A 176 19.84 19.47 -0.22
C VAL A 176 20.14 18.27 -1.12
N PRO A 177 21.09 18.37 -2.06
CA PRO A 177 21.53 17.20 -2.82
C PRO A 177 21.80 16.06 -1.85
N ASN A 178 21.08 14.95 -2.03
CA ASN A 178 21.34 13.67 -1.38
C ASN A 178 21.50 13.80 0.14
N ALA A 179 20.45 14.14 0.88
CA ALA A 179 20.54 14.05 2.34
C ALA A 179 20.95 12.64 2.81
N TYR A 180 20.56 11.63 2.03
CA TYR A 180 20.98 10.26 2.21
C TYR A 180 21.41 9.63 0.89
N THR A 181 22.36 8.69 0.97
CA THR A 181 22.78 7.82 -0.13
C THR A 181 22.25 6.40 0.10
N MET A 182 21.45 5.89 -0.83
CA MET A 182 21.06 4.48 -0.90
C MET A 182 22.08 3.70 -1.72
N THR A 183 22.77 2.74 -1.11
CA THR A 183 23.61 1.75 -1.79
C THR A 183 22.82 0.46 -2.03
N PHE A 184 22.80 -0.02 -3.27
CA PHE A 184 22.20 -1.28 -3.69
C PHE A 184 23.30 -2.30 -3.96
N GLU A 185 23.27 -3.42 -3.24
CA GLU A 185 24.23 -4.51 -3.39
C GLU A 185 23.67 -5.57 -4.34
N THR A 186 24.44 -5.93 -5.36
CA THR A 186 24.09 -6.98 -6.34
C THR A 186 25.26 -7.93 -6.56
N ALA A 187 25.02 -9.07 -7.22
CA ALA A 187 26.09 -9.95 -7.66
C ALA A 187 27.09 -9.28 -8.64
N GLY A 188 26.64 -8.25 -9.38
CA GLY A 188 27.44 -7.51 -10.36
C GLY A 188 28.20 -6.30 -9.77
N GLY A 189 28.09 -6.07 -8.46
CA GLY A 189 28.69 -4.95 -7.75
C GLY A 189 27.66 -4.05 -7.06
N SER A 190 28.13 -2.93 -6.53
CA SER A 190 27.34 -1.99 -5.73
C SER A 190 26.99 -0.74 -6.55
N TYR A 191 25.78 -0.23 -6.37
CA TYR A 191 25.27 0.97 -7.05
C TYR A 191 24.71 1.97 -6.05
N GLU A 192 24.77 3.26 -6.34
CA GLU A 192 24.30 4.30 -5.40
C GLU A 192 23.28 5.26 -6.04
N MET A 193 22.34 5.72 -5.21
CA MET A 193 21.30 6.70 -5.56
C MET A 193 21.08 7.64 -4.39
N GLY A 194 20.97 8.94 -4.66
CA GLY A 194 20.59 9.91 -3.65
C GLY A 194 19.11 9.85 -3.31
N TYR A 195 18.77 10.11 -2.05
CA TYR A 195 17.41 10.24 -1.57
C TYR A 195 17.28 11.40 -0.58
N ASP A 196 16.22 12.19 -0.76
CA ASP A 196 15.85 13.27 0.15
C ASP A 196 14.49 12.94 0.82
N PRO A 197 14.48 12.64 2.13
CA PRO A 197 13.26 12.33 2.88
C PRO A 197 12.37 13.54 3.13
N SER A 198 12.89 14.77 3.01
CA SER A 198 12.13 15.99 3.23
C SER A 198 11.19 16.29 2.06
N SER A 199 11.67 16.07 0.83
CA SER A 199 10.89 16.17 -0.41
C SER A 199 10.32 14.84 -0.91
N ASN A 200 10.72 13.72 -0.29
CA ASN A 200 10.41 12.36 -0.72
C ASN A 200 10.83 12.08 -2.17
N THR A 201 12.09 12.35 -2.49
CA THR A 201 12.58 12.24 -3.87
C THR A 201 13.88 11.47 -4.01
N TYR A 202 13.95 10.65 -5.05
CA TYR A 202 15.21 10.15 -5.59
C TYR A 202 15.92 11.23 -6.42
N GLY A 203 17.23 11.35 -6.24
CA GLY A 203 18.08 12.31 -6.94
C GLY A 203 18.84 11.67 -8.09
N PHE A 204 18.67 12.21 -9.30
CA PHE A 204 19.36 11.77 -10.51
C PHE A 204 20.01 12.95 -11.25
N SER A 205 21.27 13.28 -10.95
CA SER A 205 22.08 14.36 -11.56
C SER A 205 21.38 15.74 -11.67
N ASN A 206 20.38 15.89 -12.54
CA ASN A 206 19.60 17.10 -12.77
C ASN A 206 18.07 16.91 -12.63
N THR A 207 17.59 15.74 -12.19
CA THR A 207 16.16 15.46 -12.04
C THR A 207 15.85 14.89 -10.66
N LEU A 208 14.69 15.28 -10.13
CA LEU A 208 14.11 14.71 -8.93
C LEU A 208 12.87 13.91 -9.29
N VAL A 209 12.73 12.77 -8.64
CA VAL A 209 11.66 11.82 -8.93
C VAL A 209 11.00 11.45 -7.61
N LEU A 210 9.70 11.68 -7.49
CA LEU A 210 8.93 11.40 -6.28
C LEU A 210 8.88 9.90 -6.01
N ALA A 211 9.26 9.46 -4.82
CA ALA A 211 8.99 8.10 -4.37
C ALA A 211 7.51 7.95 -3.97
N ASP A 212 7.08 6.72 -3.71
CA ASP A 212 5.76 6.50 -3.08
C ASP A 212 5.79 6.87 -1.59
N ASP A 213 4.61 6.79 -0.97
CA ASP A 213 4.39 7.09 0.44
C ASP A 213 4.94 5.99 1.38
N GLN A 214 5.07 4.75 0.91
CA GLN A 214 5.61 3.62 1.69
C GLN A 214 7.13 3.72 1.82
N VAL A 215 7.84 4.11 0.77
CA VAL A 215 9.27 4.46 0.80
C VAL A 215 9.47 5.61 1.77
N TRP A 216 8.64 6.65 1.69
CA TRP A 216 8.74 7.76 2.64
C TRP A 216 8.59 7.29 4.09
N MET A 217 7.56 6.50 4.40
CA MET A 217 7.33 5.96 5.73
C MET A 217 8.49 5.11 6.23
N LEU A 218 9.00 4.22 5.37
CA LEU A 218 10.18 3.41 5.66
C LEU A 218 11.39 4.28 6.01
N MET A 219 11.60 5.36 5.26
CA MET A 219 12.72 6.26 5.51
C MET A 219 12.53 7.04 6.81
N GLN A 220 11.30 7.45 7.16
CA GLN A 220 11.02 8.04 8.47
C GLN A 220 11.36 7.09 9.63
N SER A 221 11.14 5.78 9.46
CA SER A 221 11.45 4.80 10.50
C SER A 221 12.96 4.61 10.72
N TYR A 222 13.78 4.95 9.73
CA TYR A 222 15.24 4.91 9.84
C TYR A 222 15.84 6.21 10.35
N ILE A 223 15.30 7.35 9.92
CA ILE A 223 15.79 8.67 10.32
C ILE A 223 15.48 8.97 11.77
N ASN A 224 14.29 8.54 12.24
CA ASN A 224 13.87 8.71 13.62
C ASN A 224 13.23 7.42 14.14
N PRO A 225 14.03 6.39 14.50
CA PRO A 225 13.53 5.07 14.87
C PRO A 225 12.68 5.02 16.14
N ASN A 226 12.83 6.02 17.00
CA ASN A 226 12.00 6.18 18.21
C ASN A 226 10.84 7.16 17.99
N GLY A 227 10.70 7.70 16.78
CA GLY A 227 9.63 8.60 16.39
C GLY A 227 8.32 7.86 16.18
N GLU A 228 7.23 8.62 16.26
CA GLU A 228 5.88 8.11 16.07
C GLU A 228 5.64 7.52 14.67
N TRP A 229 6.26 8.09 13.62
CA TRP A 229 6.25 7.53 12.27
C TRP A 229 6.92 6.14 12.20
N ALA A 230 7.99 5.93 12.96
CA ALA A 230 8.65 4.63 13.03
C ALA A 230 7.78 3.60 13.75
N GLY A 231 7.09 4.02 14.82
CA GLY A 231 6.09 3.19 15.49
C GLY A 231 4.94 2.81 14.56
N PHE A 232 4.49 3.77 13.75
CA PHE A 232 3.44 3.55 12.76
C PHE A 232 3.87 2.58 11.65
N ASP A 233 5.04 2.79 11.04
CA ASP A 233 5.63 1.89 10.04
C ASP A 233 5.75 0.45 10.57
N ARG A 234 6.34 0.28 11.77
CA ARG A 234 6.49 -1.02 12.42
C ARG A 234 5.17 -1.73 12.62
N LEU A 235 4.18 -1.05 13.21
CA LEU A 235 2.87 -1.65 13.49
C LEU A 235 2.09 -1.97 12.21
N SER A 236 2.17 -1.12 11.19
CA SER A 236 1.50 -1.33 9.92
C SER A 236 2.08 -2.54 9.18
N GLU A 237 3.41 -2.67 9.13
CA GLU A 237 4.04 -3.84 8.52
C GLU A 237 3.80 -5.12 9.31
N GLN A 238 3.84 -5.06 10.65
CA GLN A 238 3.51 -6.22 11.46
C GLN A 238 2.06 -6.66 11.21
N ALA A 239 1.12 -5.72 11.14
CA ALA A 239 -0.27 -6.02 10.79
C ALA A 239 -0.40 -6.63 9.39
N ARG A 240 0.30 -6.08 8.39
CA ARG A 240 0.31 -6.61 7.02
C ARG A 240 0.82 -8.05 6.98
N ASN A 241 1.92 -8.34 7.67
CA ASN A 241 2.50 -9.69 7.73
C ASN A 241 1.58 -10.68 8.46
N GLU A 242 0.94 -10.25 9.55
CA GLU A 242 -0.06 -11.08 10.24
C GLU A 242 -1.27 -11.37 9.35
N GLN A 243 -1.72 -10.42 8.54
CA GLN A 243 -2.86 -10.59 7.62
C GLN A 243 -2.63 -11.59 6.50
N LYS A 244 -1.39 -11.74 6.00
CA LYS A 244 -1.06 -12.78 5.01
C LYS A 244 -1.36 -14.19 5.51
N ILE A 245 -1.40 -14.37 6.83
CA ILE A 245 -1.63 -15.66 7.49
C ILE A 245 -3.12 -15.82 7.87
N VAL A 246 -3.91 -14.74 7.85
CA VAL A 246 -5.35 -14.79 8.12
C VAL A 246 -6.05 -15.35 6.89
N GLU A 247 -6.54 -16.57 7.01
CA GLU A 247 -7.36 -17.20 5.98
C GLU A 247 -8.69 -16.44 5.81
N LYS A 248 -9.20 -16.34 4.58
CA LYS A 248 -10.48 -15.66 4.28
C LYS A 248 -11.65 -16.16 5.15
N ASP A 249 -11.59 -17.43 5.55
CA ASP A 249 -12.61 -18.09 6.37
C ASP A 249 -12.62 -17.61 7.83
N GLN A 250 -11.61 -16.84 8.24
CA GLN A 250 -11.53 -16.22 9.57
C GLN A 250 -12.19 -14.83 9.61
N ILE A 251 -12.72 -14.34 8.48
CA ILE A 251 -13.48 -13.09 8.43
C ILE A 251 -14.94 -13.38 8.75
N THR A 252 -15.44 -12.83 9.85
CA THR A 252 -16.85 -13.02 10.24
C THR A 252 -17.78 -12.12 9.43
N GLU A 253 -18.99 -12.61 9.16
CA GLU A 253 -20.05 -11.90 8.42
C GLU A 253 -20.85 -10.90 9.29
N THR A 254 -20.39 -10.65 10.51
CA THR A 254 -21.06 -9.74 11.44
C THR A 254 -21.18 -8.35 10.81
N THR A 255 -22.41 -7.84 10.70
CA THR A 255 -22.66 -6.51 10.14
C THR A 255 -22.90 -5.51 11.26
N TYR A 256 -22.27 -4.35 11.14
CA TYR A 256 -22.37 -3.25 12.09
C TYR A 256 -23.02 -2.02 11.43
N GLU A 257 -23.71 -1.20 12.22
CA GLU A 257 -24.20 0.08 11.73
C GLU A 257 -23.03 1.01 11.38
N ARG A 258 -22.99 1.50 10.13
CA ARG A 258 -21.89 2.31 9.60
C ARG A 258 -21.57 3.54 10.46
N SER A 259 -22.59 4.21 10.99
CA SER A 259 -22.43 5.42 11.81
C SER A 259 -21.62 5.21 13.09
N ARG A 260 -21.54 3.97 13.61
CA ARG A 260 -20.78 3.63 14.82
C ARG A 260 -19.27 3.81 14.65
N PHE A 261 -18.80 3.82 13.40
CA PHE A 261 -17.39 3.97 13.05
C PHE A 261 -17.02 5.39 12.63
N ASN A 262 -17.98 6.31 12.62
CA ASN A 262 -17.68 7.72 12.40
C ASN A 262 -16.87 8.25 13.58
N ILE A 263 -15.78 8.96 13.31
CA ILE A 263 -14.93 9.61 14.31
C ILE A 263 -15.27 11.09 14.31
N ASP A 264 -15.62 11.65 15.46
CA ASP A 264 -16.18 13.01 15.56
C ASP A 264 -17.41 13.23 14.67
N GLY A 265 -18.22 12.17 14.52
CA GLY A 265 -19.40 12.18 13.65
C GLY A 265 -19.08 12.17 12.14
N LEU A 266 -17.81 12.16 11.74
CA LEU A 266 -17.36 12.14 10.34
C LEU A 266 -16.92 10.73 9.92
N ASP A 267 -17.34 10.32 8.72
CA ASP A 267 -16.78 9.17 8.03
C ASP A 267 -15.51 9.55 7.26
N TYR A 268 -14.93 8.62 6.49
CA TYR A 268 -13.74 8.88 5.68
C TYR A 268 -13.88 10.12 4.80
N LEU A 269 -14.99 10.26 4.07
CA LEU A 269 -15.21 11.39 3.15
C LEU A 269 -15.41 12.70 3.90
N GLY A 270 -16.02 12.64 5.10
CA GLY A 270 -16.10 13.78 6.00
C GLY A 270 -14.72 14.27 6.44
N TRP A 271 -13.84 13.35 6.85
CA TRP A 271 -12.47 13.66 7.23
C TRP A 271 -11.62 14.12 6.05
N GLU A 272 -11.75 13.49 4.88
CA GLU A 272 -11.04 13.91 3.67
C GLU A 272 -11.30 15.38 3.33
N LYS A 273 -12.54 15.85 3.49
CA LYS A 273 -12.89 17.27 3.28
C LYS A 273 -12.16 18.22 4.23
N LYS A 274 -11.73 17.76 5.42
CA LYS A 274 -10.92 18.56 6.36
C LYS A 274 -9.49 18.76 5.86
N PHE A 275 -8.99 17.86 5.01
CA PHE A 275 -7.66 17.95 4.43
C PHE A 275 -7.63 18.78 3.13
N LEU A 276 -8.76 18.97 2.45
CA LEU A 276 -8.83 19.77 1.20
C LEU A 276 -8.28 21.20 1.31
N PRO A 277 -8.49 21.95 2.41
CA PRO A 277 -7.94 23.29 2.55
C PRO A 277 -6.43 23.32 2.82
N LEU A 278 -5.82 22.18 3.16
CA LEU A 278 -4.39 22.11 3.46
C LEU A 278 -3.62 22.01 2.15
N SER A 279 -2.89 23.06 1.80
CA SER A 279 -2.01 23.07 0.63
C SER A 279 -0.60 22.55 0.92
N SER A 280 -0.27 22.29 2.19
CA SER A 280 1.05 21.84 2.63
C SER A 280 1.05 20.35 2.99
N GLY A 281 2.11 19.66 2.59
CA GLY A 281 2.36 18.26 2.88
C GLY A 281 3.60 17.77 2.16
N THR A 282 3.99 16.52 2.39
CA THR A 282 5.05 15.88 1.61
C THR A 282 4.43 15.25 0.37
N LEU A 283 4.97 15.59 -0.81
CA LEU A 283 4.50 14.99 -2.06
C LEU A 283 4.92 13.51 -2.13
N PHE A 284 4.11 12.71 -2.79
CA PHE A 284 4.47 11.35 -3.17
C PHE A 284 3.88 11.00 -4.53
N PHE A 285 4.39 9.95 -5.16
CA PHE A 285 3.80 9.39 -6.38
C PHE A 285 2.94 8.17 -6.03
N ASP A 286 1.65 8.23 -6.33
CA ASP A 286 0.74 7.10 -6.21
C ASP A 286 0.82 6.27 -7.49
N GLY A 287 1.54 5.15 -7.43
CA GLY A 287 1.70 4.24 -8.55
C GLY A 287 0.40 3.55 -8.98
N VAL A 288 -0.61 3.46 -8.10
CA VAL A 288 -1.91 2.86 -8.41
C VAL A 288 -2.76 3.83 -9.22
N LEU A 289 -2.77 5.11 -8.83
CA LEU A 289 -3.51 6.15 -9.51
C LEU A 289 -2.75 6.78 -10.68
N GLY A 290 -1.44 6.54 -10.77
CA GLY A 290 -0.55 7.20 -11.75
C GLY A 290 -0.50 8.71 -11.53
N ALA A 291 -0.65 9.17 -10.29
CA ALA A 291 -0.84 10.58 -9.95
C ALA A 291 -0.04 11.00 -8.73
N LYS A 292 0.21 12.30 -8.60
CA LYS A 292 0.87 12.87 -7.41
C LYS A 292 -0.14 12.99 -6.27
N GLY A 293 0.25 12.53 -5.09
CA GLY A 293 -0.49 12.67 -3.85
C GLY A 293 0.22 13.57 -2.85
N LEU A 294 -0.46 13.88 -1.75
CA LEU A 294 0.10 14.60 -0.61
C LEU A 294 -0.10 13.77 0.66
N ILE A 295 1.00 13.59 1.40
CA ILE A 295 0.98 13.17 2.80
C ILE A 295 0.64 14.41 3.62
N GLN A 296 -0.54 14.42 4.23
CA GLN A 296 -1.06 15.58 4.94
C GLN A 296 -1.25 15.24 6.42
N SER A 297 -1.13 16.25 7.26
CA SER A 297 -1.28 16.10 8.70
C SER A 297 -2.08 17.24 9.30
N LEU A 298 -2.79 16.95 10.38
CA LEU A 298 -3.60 17.89 11.15
C LEU A 298 -3.22 17.78 12.63
N THR A 299 -2.96 18.93 13.25
CA THR A 299 -2.78 19.08 14.70
C THR A 299 -3.75 20.14 15.19
N LEU A 300 -4.47 19.88 16.28
CA LEU A 300 -5.42 20.88 16.78
C LEU A 300 -4.70 22.10 17.38
N PRO A 301 -5.26 23.32 17.22
CA PRO A 301 -4.73 24.52 17.85
C PRO A 301 -4.56 24.35 19.37
N GLY A 302 -3.42 24.78 19.90
CA GLY A 302 -3.11 24.68 21.33
C GLY A 302 -2.54 23.34 21.79
N ARG A 303 -2.36 22.38 20.87
CA ARG A 303 -1.56 21.18 21.11
C ARG A 303 -0.29 21.28 20.28
N GLU A 304 0.77 21.85 20.86
CA GLU A 304 2.12 21.73 20.31
C GLU A 304 2.64 20.31 20.61
N ASN A 305 1.99 19.31 20.02
CA ASN A 305 2.49 17.95 20.04
C ASN A 305 3.63 17.84 19.01
N ALA A 306 4.66 17.08 19.35
CA ALA A 306 5.73 16.73 18.40
C ALA A 306 5.22 15.88 17.22
N TYR A 307 3.98 15.38 17.29
CA TYR A 307 3.37 14.51 16.29
C TYR A 307 1.94 14.94 15.97
N PRO A 308 1.50 14.90 14.70
CA PRO A 308 0.15 15.28 14.33
C PRO A 308 -0.90 14.33 14.90
N ASP A 309 -2.07 14.87 15.18
CA ASP A 309 -3.20 14.12 15.75
C ASP A 309 -3.91 13.26 14.70
N VAL A 310 -3.94 13.73 13.44
CA VAL A 310 -4.53 13.03 12.31
C VAL A 310 -3.60 13.11 11.10
N ILE A 311 -3.42 12.00 10.40
CA ILE A 311 -2.58 11.87 9.21
C ILE A 311 -3.41 11.32 8.07
N LYS A 312 -3.23 11.86 6.87
CA LYS A 312 -3.74 11.28 5.62
C LYS A 312 -2.58 10.77 4.78
N LEU A 313 -2.64 9.49 4.42
CA LEU A 313 -1.64 8.79 3.61
C LEU A 313 -2.36 7.79 2.70
N SER A 314 -2.09 7.86 1.38
CA SER A 314 -2.60 6.96 0.33
C SER A 314 -3.94 6.27 0.64
N GLY A 315 -5.04 7.01 0.46
CA GLY A 315 -6.38 6.46 0.65
C GLY A 315 -6.74 6.12 2.11
N THR A 316 -5.91 6.43 3.09
CA THR A 316 -6.14 6.10 4.51
C THR A 316 -5.97 7.33 5.40
N ILE A 317 -6.83 7.43 6.42
CA ILE A 317 -6.78 8.47 7.44
C ILE A 317 -6.51 7.81 8.79
N PHE A 318 -5.44 8.22 9.45
CA PHE A 318 -4.98 7.69 10.74
C PHE A 318 -5.22 8.70 11.84
N PHE A 319 -5.67 8.20 12.98
CA PHE A 319 -5.84 8.95 14.22
C PHE A 319 -4.85 8.42 15.23
N THR A 320 -4.06 9.33 15.79
CA THR A 320 -2.89 9.04 16.63
C THR A 320 -3.11 9.51 18.06
N ASN A 321 -4.13 10.33 18.28
CA ASN A 321 -4.46 10.94 19.56
C ASN A 321 -5.83 10.47 20.06
N GLY A 322 -5.92 10.16 21.36
CA GLY A 322 -7.15 9.74 22.05
C GLY A 322 -8.00 10.89 22.60
N GLY A 323 -7.84 12.10 22.06
CA GLY A 323 -8.63 13.28 22.44
C GLY A 323 -10.13 13.09 22.16
N GLU A 324 -10.98 13.84 22.85
CA GLU A 324 -12.44 13.76 22.67
C GLU A 324 -12.87 14.01 21.22
N ALA A 325 -12.17 14.92 20.53
CA ALA A 325 -12.38 15.22 19.10
C ALA A 325 -12.01 14.09 18.14
N TYR A 326 -11.50 12.94 18.64
CA TYR A 326 -11.12 11.77 17.82
C TYR A 326 -11.74 10.50 18.38
N THR A 327 -13.01 10.59 18.76
CA THR A 327 -13.76 9.51 19.38
C THR A 327 -14.99 9.15 18.54
N THR A 328 -15.36 7.86 18.48
CA THR A 328 -16.61 7.42 17.84
C THR A 328 -17.83 7.62 18.73
N SER A 329 -19.05 7.43 18.20
CA SER A 329 -20.29 7.49 19.00
C SER A 329 -20.30 6.52 20.19
N ASP A 330 -19.60 5.39 20.05
CA ASP A 330 -19.52 4.35 21.08
C ASP A 330 -18.36 4.57 22.06
N GLY A 331 -17.65 5.70 21.90
CA GLY A 331 -16.53 6.06 22.74
C GLY A 331 -15.21 5.39 22.34
N ILE A 332 -15.06 4.92 21.10
CA ILE A 332 -13.81 4.29 20.62
C ILE A 332 -12.81 5.36 20.26
N LYS A 333 -11.62 5.26 20.83
CA LYS A 333 -10.51 6.22 20.66
C LYS A 333 -9.17 5.55 20.94
N VAL A 334 -8.09 6.22 20.54
CA VAL A 334 -6.73 5.79 20.88
C VAL A 334 -6.56 5.73 22.41
N GLY A 335 -5.86 4.71 22.89
CA GLY A 335 -5.60 4.45 24.30
C GLY A 335 -6.52 3.43 24.96
N LEU A 336 -7.59 2.98 24.31
CA LEU A 336 -8.45 1.93 24.85
C LEU A 336 -7.78 0.55 24.85
N THR A 337 -8.06 -0.26 25.86
CA THR A 337 -7.66 -1.66 25.91
C THR A 337 -8.52 -2.52 24.97
N GLN A 338 -8.00 -3.69 24.61
CA GLN A 338 -8.76 -4.70 23.86
C GLN A 338 -10.11 -5.05 24.52
N ALA A 339 -10.15 -5.17 25.85
CA ALA A 339 -11.37 -5.50 26.57
C ALA A 339 -12.43 -4.38 26.46
N GLU A 340 -12.02 -3.12 26.58
CA GLU A 340 -12.90 -1.97 26.41
C GLU A 340 -13.44 -1.86 24.99
N VAL A 341 -12.60 -2.13 23.98
CA VAL A 341 -13.03 -2.17 22.58
C VAL A 341 -14.11 -3.24 22.37
N ILE A 342 -13.91 -4.47 22.86
CA ILE A 342 -14.92 -5.53 22.75
C ILE A 342 -16.22 -5.16 23.48
N ALA A 343 -16.13 -4.56 24.67
CA ALA A 343 -17.32 -4.15 25.42
C ALA A 343 -18.14 -3.07 24.70
N LYS A 344 -17.48 -2.21 23.91
CA LYS A 344 -18.10 -1.09 23.20
C LYS A 344 -18.57 -1.44 21.79
N LEU A 345 -17.70 -2.02 20.97
CA LEU A 345 -17.99 -2.34 19.56
C LEU A 345 -18.44 -3.77 19.33
N GLY A 346 -18.07 -4.70 20.22
CA GLY A 346 -18.17 -6.13 19.95
C GLY A 346 -16.96 -6.68 19.17
N PRO A 347 -17.00 -7.97 18.80
CA PRO A 347 -15.88 -8.65 18.17
C PRO A 347 -15.59 -8.13 16.75
N PRO A 348 -14.31 -7.94 16.36
CA PRO A 348 -13.98 -7.51 15.01
C PRO A 348 -14.33 -8.55 13.96
N ASN A 349 -14.47 -8.11 12.70
CA ASN A 349 -14.67 -8.99 11.56
C ASN A 349 -13.41 -9.80 11.25
N ALA A 350 -12.23 -9.18 11.35
CA ALA A 350 -10.94 -9.85 11.23
C ALA A 350 -10.04 -9.44 12.41
N ARG A 351 -9.31 -10.41 12.97
CA ARG A 351 -8.53 -10.22 14.20
C ARG A 351 -7.14 -10.81 14.06
N THR A 352 -6.12 -9.98 14.20
CA THR A 352 -4.76 -10.41 14.45
C THR A 352 -4.29 -9.92 15.83
N LYS A 353 -3.02 -10.18 16.17
CA LYS A 353 -2.42 -9.68 17.41
C LYS A 353 -2.31 -8.16 17.36
N THR A 354 -1.94 -7.63 16.20
CA THR A 354 -1.60 -6.21 15.99
C THR A 354 -2.77 -5.41 15.43
N GLN A 355 -3.65 -6.00 14.63
CA GLN A 355 -4.73 -5.26 13.98
C GLN A 355 -6.08 -5.95 14.12
N TRP A 356 -7.09 -5.19 14.52
CA TRP A 356 -8.49 -5.60 14.44
C TRP A 356 -9.19 -4.77 13.38
N SER A 357 -9.98 -5.43 12.54
CA SER A 357 -10.65 -4.78 11.41
C SER A 357 -12.15 -5.00 11.46
N TYR A 358 -12.90 -3.95 11.21
CA TYR A 358 -14.35 -3.93 11.18
C TYR A 358 -14.86 -3.59 9.78
N ARG A 359 -15.93 -4.28 9.39
CA ARG A 359 -16.56 -4.16 8.08
C ARG A 359 -17.50 -2.95 8.06
N ILE A 360 -17.35 -2.09 7.05
CA ILE A 360 -18.26 -0.97 6.76
C ILE A 360 -18.77 -1.13 5.32
N GLY A 361 -20.01 -1.58 5.18
CA GLY A 361 -20.52 -2.08 3.90
C GLY A 361 -19.94 -3.45 3.62
N ASP A 362 -19.33 -3.63 2.44
CA ASP A 362 -18.81 -4.94 2.01
C ASP A 362 -17.31 -5.13 2.33
N ASN A 363 -16.64 -4.08 2.79
CA ASN A 363 -15.18 -4.07 2.95
C ASN A 363 -14.76 -3.77 4.41
N LEU A 364 -13.62 -4.31 4.82
CA LEU A 364 -12.94 -3.93 6.07
C LEU A 364 -12.39 -2.51 5.90
N ARG A 365 -12.91 -1.55 6.67
CA ARG A 365 -12.57 -0.12 6.49
C ARG A 365 -12.25 0.66 7.75
N PHE A 366 -12.58 0.10 8.92
CA PHE A 366 -12.23 0.68 10.20
C PHE A 366 -11.28 -0.28 10.90
N HIS A 367 -10.07 0.18 11.18
CA HIS A 367 -9.03 -0.66 11.75
C HIS A 367 -8.49 -0.06 13.05
N LEU A 368 -8.22 -0.94 14.00
CA LEU A 368 -7.60 -0.62 15.28
C LEU A 368 -6.25 -1.32 15.31
N LEU A 369 -5.17 -0.54 15.41
CA LEU A 369 -3.82 -1.07 15.58
C LEU A 369 -3.47 -1.05 17.06
N PHE A 370 -3.01 -2.17 17.58
CA PHE A 370 -2.71 -2.39 18.99
C PHE A 370 -1.21 -2.50 19.22
N GLU A 371 -0.76 -1.84 20.28
CA GLU A 371 0.58 -2.03 20.84
C GLU A 371 0.43 -2.28 22.33
N SER A 372 1.09 -3.31 22.88
CA SER A 372 0.99 -3.67 24.29
C SER A 372 -0.46 -3.82 24.81
N GLY A 373 -1.39 -4.27 23.96
CA GLY A 373 -2.79 -4.52 24.31
C GLY A 373 -3.69 -3.28 24.35
N VAL A 374 -3.18 -2.11 23.98
CA VAL A 374 -3.94 -0.86 23.87
C VAL A 374 -3.97 -0.36 22.43
N VAL A 375 -5.05 0.30 22.04
CA VAL A 375 -5.20 0.94 20.72
C VAL A 375 -4.17 2.04 20.61
N ARG A 376 -3.22 1.88 19.69
CA ARG A 376 -2.19 2.87 19.38
C ARG A 376 -2.60 3.78 18.24
N PHE A 377 -3.24 3.23 17.21
CA PHE A 377 -3.76 3.98 16.08
C PHE A 377 -5.16 3.49 15.70
N ILE A 378 -5.98 4.40 15.19
CA ILE A 378 -7.23 4.07 14.50
C ILE A 378 -7.06 4.47 13.04
N SER A 379 -7.53 3.66 12.09
CA SER A 379 -7.52 4.04 10.68
C SER A 379 -8.87 3.87 10.00
N LEU A 380 -9.15 4.79 9.09
CA LEU A 380 -10.26 4.77 8.15
C LEU A 380 -9.68 4.63 6.74
N THR A 381 -10.04 3.59 6.02
CA THR A 381 -9.66 3.43 4.60
C THR A 381 -10.75 3.94 3.67
N MET A 382 -10.32 4.44 2.52
CA MET A 382 -11.18 5.02 1.49
C MET A 382 -12.23 3.99 1.05
N PRO A 383 -13.49 4.44 0.83
CA PRO A 383 -14.48 3.57 0.21
C PRO A 383 -14.11 3.34 -1.27
N VAL A 384 -13.49 2.20 -1.53
CA VAL A 384 -13.27 1.64 -2.87
C VAL A 384 -14.59 1.24 -3.52
#